data_AF-A0A374A324-F1
#
_entry.id   AF-A0A374A324-F1
#
_cell.length_a   1.000
_cell.length_b   1.000
_cell.length_c   1.000
_cell.angle_alpha   90.00
_cell.angle_beta   90.00
_cell.angle_gamma   90.00
#
_symmetry.space_group_name_H-M   'P 1'
#
loop_
_entity.id
_entity.type
_entity.pdbx_description
1 polymer ?
#
loop_
_entity_poly.entity_id
_entity_poly.type
_entity_poly.pdbx_seq_one_letter_code
_entity_poly.pdbx_strand_id
1 'polypeptide(L)' 'MKHLIDIEKEQPYQCEDCRHFKGGIRCAAFDVIPMSIYDNAESHNKVLEGQHGSYVFETDKPRETMRVYEVADI' A
#
# COMPACT_ATOMS: atom_id res chain seq x y z
N MET A 1 0.03 -25.34 -25.00
CA MET A 1 0.93 -25.50 -23.83
C MET A 1 0.84 -24.21 -23.05
N LYS A 2 0.80 -24.25 -21.71
CA LYS A 2 0.80 -23.00 -20.92
C LYS A 2 2.18 -22.35 -21.04
N HIS A 3 2.25 -21.14 -21.56
CA HIS A 3 3.49 -20.38 -21.67
C HIS A 3 3.67 -19.53 -20.42
N LEU A 4 4.89 -19.43 -19.91
CA LEU A 4 5.23 -18.47 -18.87
C LEU A 4 5.78 -17.20 -19.52
N ILE A 5 5.22 -16.05 -19.19
CA ILE A 5 5.71 -14.74 -19.61
C ILE A 5 6.36 -14.04 -18.41
N ASP A 6 7.55 -13.46 -18.64
CA ASP A 6 8.27 -12.60 -17.68
C ASP A 6 7.81 -11.16 -17.90
N ILE A 7 7.18 -10.57 -16.88
CA ILE A 7 6.69 -9.19 -16.93
C ILE A 7 6.99 -8.46 -15.62
N GLU A 8 7.14 -7.14 -15.72
CA GLU A 8 7.27 -6.24 -14.57
C GLU A 8 5.89 -5.71 -14.15
N LYS A 9 5.58 -5.78 -12.85
CA LYS A 9 4.33 -5.25 -12.27
C LYS A 9 4.61 -4.32 -11.11
N GLU A 10 3.90 -3.20 -11.08
CA GLU A 10 3.86 -2.30 -9.94
C GLU A 10 3.20 -2.96 -8.72
N GLN A 11 3.73 -2.69 -7.55
CA GLN A 11 3.18 -3.16 -6.28
C GLN A 11 2.21 -2.13 -5.66
N PRO A 12 1.21 -2.60 -4.90
CA PRO A 12 0.39 -1.72 -4.07
C PRO A 12 1.24 -0.98 -3.05
N TYR A 13 0.91 0.28 -2.76
CA TYR A 13 1.60 1.00 -1.70
C TYR A 13 1.30 0.41 -0.32
N GLN A 14 2.27 0.51 0.57
CA GLN A 14 2.14 0.08 1.97
C GLN A 14 2.06 1.29 2.90
N CYS A 15 1.68 1.06 4.16
CA CYS A 15 1.63 2.14 5.15
C CYS A 15 3.01 2.80 5.35
N GLU A 16 4.08 2.03 5.21
CA GLU A 16 5.50 2.43 5.22
C GLU A 16 5.85 3.48 4.16
N ASP A 17 5.03 3.59 3.12
CA ASP A 17 5.20 4.56 2.03
C ASP A 17 4.55 5.90 2.32
N CYS A 18 3.64 5.96 3.28
CA CYS A 18 2.93 7.18 3.62
C CYS A 18 3.82 8.16 4.40
N ARG A 19 3.69 9.45 4.09
CA ARG A 19 4.42 10.56 4.74
C ARG A 19 4.28 10.63 6.26
N HIS A 20 3.21 10.07 6.82
CA HIS A 20 2.91 10.14 8.24
C HIS A 20 3.13 8.81 8.98
N PHE A 21 3.81 7.84 8.35
CA PHE A 21 4.20 6.58 8.99
C PHE A 21 5.22 6.81 10.11
N LYS A 22 5.08 6.09 11.22
CA LYS A 22 6.01 6.20 12.37
C LYS A 22 6.79 4.90 12.63
N GLY A 23 6.30 3.75 12.18
CA GLY A 23 6.96 2.46 12.37
C GLY A 23 6.02 1.37 12.88
N GLY A 24 6.25 0.13 12.44
CA GLY A 24 5.43 -1.02 12.79
C GLY A 24 3.96 -0.80 12.47
N ILE A 25 3.09 -0.98 13.45
CA ILE A 25 1.64 -0.78 13.31
C ILE A 25 1.18 0.63 13.71
N ARG A 26 2.05 1.65 13.67
CA ARG A 26 1.75 3.01 14.17
C ARG A 26 2.02 4.11 13.13
N CYS A 27 1.22 5.16 13.17
CA CYS A 27 1.41 6.35 12.34
C CYS A 27 0.94 7.63 13.06
N ALA A 28 0.91 8.78 12.39
CA ALA A 28 0.40 10.01 12.99
C ALA A 28 -1.13 10.00 13.18
N ALA A 29 -1.88 9.29 12.34
CA ALA A 29 -3.33 9.19 12.42
C ALA A 29 -3.82 8.13 13.42
N PHE A 30 -3.05 7.07 13.67
CA PHE A 30 -3.47 5.93 14.49
C PHE A 30 -2.35 5.43 15.40
N ASP A 31 -2.67 5.21 16.68
CA ASP A 31 -1.77 4.54 17.63
C ASP A 31 -1.63 3.04 17.33
N VAL A 32 -2.65 2.45 16.70
CA VAL A 32 -2.65 1.12 16.09
C VAL A 32 -3.42 1.23 14.78
N ILE A 33 -2.74 1.00 13.66
CA ILE A 33 -3.34 1.10 12.31
C ILE A 33 -4.44 0.03 12.17
N PRO A 34 -5.67 0.41 11.77
CA PRO A 34 -6.72 -0.56 11.50
C PRO A 34 -6.33 -1.53 10.39
N MET A 35 -6.65 -2.82 10.53
CA MET A 35 -6.28 -3.85 9.54
C MET A 35 -6.78 -3.53 8.12
N SER A 36 -7.98 -2.98 7.98
CA SER A 36 -8.51 -2.58 6.67
C SER A 36 -7.65 -1.53 5.95
N ILE A 37 -6.93 -0.71 6.72
CA ILE A 37 -5.97 0.28 6.18
C ILE A 37 -4.58 -0.34 6.04
N TYR A 38 -4.17 -1.19 6.98
CA TYR A 38 -2.87 -1.85 6.91
C TYR A 38 -2.74 -2.73 5.67
N ASP A 39 -3.80 -3.49 5.33
CA ASP A 39 -3.83 -4.37 4.16
C ASP A 39 -3.92 -3.60 2.82
N ASN A 40 -4.39 -2.35 2.86
CA ASN A 40 -4.51 -1.48 1.69
C ASN A 40 -4.36 -0.02 2.11
N ALA A 41 -3.13 0.49 2.11
CA ALA A 41 -2.84 1.85 2.56
C ALA A 41 -3.60 2.91 1.73
N GLU A 42 -3.79 2.67 0.44
CA GLU A 42 -4.49 3.57 -0.49
C GLU A 42 -6.00 3.68 -0.20
N SER A 43 -6.56 2.77 0.62
CA SER A 43 -7.94 2.88 1.10
C SER A 43 -8.14 4.01 2.13
N HIS A 44 -7.06 4.50 2.76
CA HIS A 44 -7.09 5.65 3.67
C HIS A 44 -7.15 6.98 2.89
N ASN A 45 -8.19 7.15 2.08
CA ASN A 45 -8.38 8.29 1.19
C ASN A 45 -9.26 9.41 1.79
N LYS A 46 -9.67 9.26 3.05
CA LYS A 46 -10.48 10.23 3.79
C LYS A 46 -10.22 10.10 5.28
N VAL A 47 -10.53 11.16 6.02
CA VAL A 47 -10.51 11.15 7.47
C VAL A 47 -11.55 10.15 7.99
N LEU A 48 -11.13 9.26 8.87
CA LEU A 48 -11.98 8.26 9.52
C LEU A 48 -12.37 8.69 10.94
N GLU A 49 -13.50 8.16 11.42
CA GLU A 49 -13.92 8.37 12.81
C GLU A 49 -12.88 7.75 13.77
N GLY A 50 -12.52 8.49 14.82
CA GLY A 50 -11.56 8.04 15.82
C GLY A 50 -10.09 8.15 15.42
N GLN A 51 -9.76 8.66 14.23
CA GLN A 51 -8.37 8.97 13.88
C GLN A 51 -7.90 10.29 14.51
N HIS A 52 -6.58 10.47 14.62
CA HIS A 52 -5.96 11.73 15.00
C HIS A 52 -5.75 12.63 13.77
N GLY A 53 -6.16 13.89 13.88
CA GLY A 53 -5.93 14.91 12.85
C GLY A 53 -6.58 14.60 11.50
N SER A 54 -6.10 15.26 10.45
CA SER A 54 -6.65 15.19 9.09
C SER A 54 -5.76 14.40 8.13
N TYR A 55 -4.96 13.46 8.65
CA TYR A 55 -4.07 12.65 7.82
C TYR A 55 -4.88 11.70 6.91
N VAL A 56 -4.45 11.63 5.65
CA VAL A 56 -4.88 10.66 4.65
C VAL A 56 -3.63 10.13 3.96
N PHE A 57 -3.73 8.98 3.29
CA PHE A 57 -2.60 8.41 2.57
C PHE A 57 -2.05 9.40 1.54
N GLU A 58 -0.77 9.74 1.69
CA GLU A 58 -0.05 10.61 0.77
C GLU A 58 1.42 10.15 0.72
N THR A 59 1.94 9.96 -0.49
CA THR A 59 3.33 9.56 -0.72
C THR A 59 3.90 10.30 -1.93
N ASP A 60 5.18 10.60 -1.88
CA ASP A 60 6.02 11.07 -2.99
C ASP A 60 6.98 9.99 -3.50
N LYS A 61 6.95 8.79 -2.90
CA LYS A 61 7.77 7.67 -3.33
C LYS A 61 7.24 7.09 -4.65
N PRO A 62 8.12 6.63 -5.55
CA PRO A 62 7.69 5.84 -6.70
C PRO A 62 7.13 4.50 -6.24
N ARG A 63 6.26 3.88 -7.05
CA ARG A 63 5.83 2.50 -6.82
C ARG A 63 7.02 1.57 -6.98
N GLU A 64 7.14 0.62 -6.06
CA GLU A 64 8.03 -0.52 -6.24
C GLU A 64 7.51 -1.39 -7.39
N THR A 65 8.43 -1.91 -8.19
CA THR A 65 8.12 -2.88 -9.24
C THR A 65 8.74 -4.22 -8.88
N MET A 66 8.03 -5.30 -9.23
CA MET A 66 8.55 -6.65 -9.10
C MET A 66 8.39 -7.39 -10.42
N ARG A 67 9.34 -8.29 -10.70
CA ARG A 67 9.24 -9.24 -11.80
C ARG A 67 8.37 -10.42 -11.39
N VAL A 68 7.39 -10.75 -12.22
CA VAL A 68 6.48 -11.88 -12.03
C VAL A 68 6.47 -12.77 -13.27
N TYR A 69 6.23 -14.06 -13.05
CA TYR A 69 6.06 -15.05 -14.11
C TYR A 69 4.59 -15.43 -14.19
N GLU A 70 3.91 -15.01 -15.25
CA GLU A 70 2.48 -15.28 -15.43
C GLU A 70 2.24 -16.36 -16.46
N VAL A 71 1.21 -17.16 -16.23
CA VAL A 71 0.75 -18.15 -17.20
C VAL A 71 -0.09 -17.43 -18.25
N ALA A 72 0.34 -17.51 -19.50
CA ALA A 72 -0.41 -17.07 -20.66
C ALA A 72 -0.79 -18.27 -21.54
N ASP A 73 -2.06 -18.30 -21.96
CA ASP A 73 -2.53 -19.18 -23.03
C ASP A 73 -2.34 -18.41 -24.36
N ILE A 74 -1.15 -18.55 -24.94
CA ILE A 74 -0.75 -17.96 -26.22
C ILE A 74 -0.90 -18.99 -27.34
#